data_AF-A0A9N9YJ55-F1
#
_entry.id   AF-A0A9N9YJ55-F1
#
_cell.length_a   1.000
_cell.length_b   1.000
_cell.length_c   1.000
_cell.angle_alpha   90.00
_cell.angle_beta   90.00
_cell.angle_gamma   90.00
#
_symmetry.space_group_name_H-M   'P 1'
#
loop_
_entity.id
_entity.type
_entity.pdbx_description
1 polymer ?
#
loop_
_entity_poly.entity_id
_entity_poly.type
_entity_poly.pdbx_seq_one_letter_code
_entity_poly.pdbx_strand_id
1 'polypeptide(L)'
;MSSIEQQIREASARNAELLRTLTETDYAKPSLKEQIILIDDLQKQIEKNNKNLQLYDTQRKAELKDHEKYRDSHFRRFLYKATGNKDKFAEKASKEEKEYYDVLQKQHKTTVLNNGLKEQHEEAKRVRGELETAVELHTHTQLELDNLYNSIFAGETPRFPEEDALERESDNSLQRYHDVRTKLEEEMRVMKLVNQAQGKVREALQHMDDARSASRMDMFGFDGIADAMERSALTKADIAYHDARNFAERANFDDLPAVNINHGHIMRDVVFDNIFTDMQFHEEIKRAQSEMEKFGNFIKQKLTVSQDRKKGIEVELKQAEKDLETARINLQEERMKLFEQVAKSAP
;
A
#
# COMPACT_ATOMS: atom_id res chain seq x y z
N MET A 1 -37.31 -36.08 -21.66
CA MET A 1 -36.03 -35.33 -21.56
C MET A 1 -35.84 -34.65 -22.91
N SER A 2 -35.79 -33.32 -22.96
CA SER A 2 -35.44 -32.61 -24.20
C SER A 2 -34.00 -32.98 -24.57
N SER A 3 -33.70 -33.15 -25.86
CA SER A 3 -32.31 -33.31 -26.27
C SER A 3 -31.54 -32.01 -26.04
N ILE A 4 -30.23 -32.08 -25.80
CA ILE A 4 -29.35 -30.90 -25.69
C ILE A 4 -29.51 -29.99 -26.94
N GLU A 5 -29.66 -30.59 -28.12
CA GLU A 5 -29.93 -29.87 -29.38
C GLU A 5 -31.23 -29.05 -29.32
N GLN A 6 -32.27 -29.52 -28.63
CA GLN A 6 -33.52 -28.77 -28.45
C GLN A 6 -33.33 -27.61 -27.47
N GLN A 7 -32.61 -27.81 -26.36
CA GLN A 7 -32.30 -26.77 -25.39
C GLN A 7 -31.44 -25.65 -26.01
N ILE A 8 -30.47 -26.02 -26.86
CA ILE A 8 -29.65 -25.07 -27.63
C ILE A 8 -30.53 -24.22 -28.55
N ARG A 9 -31.52 -24.81 -29.25
CA ARG A 9 -32.44 -24.05 -30.12
C ARG A 9 -33.28 -23.06 -29.32
N GLU A 10 -33.84 -23.49 -28.19
CA GLU A 10 -34.67 -22.66 -27.32
C GLU A 10 -33.86 -21.50 -26.71
N ALA A 11 -32.58 -21.72 -26.41
CA ALA A 11 -31.68 -20.73 -25.83
C ALA A 11 -31.00 -19.80 -26.85
N SER A 12 -31.06 -20.09 -28.16
CA SER A 12 -30.24 -19.42 -29.18
C SER A 12 -30.43 -17.90 -29.24
N ALA A 13 -31.66 -17.41 -29.10
CA ALA A 13 -31.94 -15.98 -29.13
C ALA A 13 -31.33 -15.25 -27.92
N ARG A 14 -31.42 -15.86 -26.73
CA ARG A 14 -30.84 -15.30 -25.51
C ARG A 14 -29.32 -15.32 -25.56
N ASN A 15 -28.72 -16.41 -26.05
CA ASN A 15 -27.27 -16.49 -26.25
C ASN A 15 -26.74 -15.35 -27.14
N ALA A 16 -27.40 -15.07 -28.27
CA ALA A 16 -27.00 -13.99 -29.16
C ALA A 16 -27.13 -12.60 -28.53
N GLU A 17 -28.19 -12.36 -27.74
CA GLU A 17 -28.37 -11.10 -27.00
C GLU A 17 -27.23 -10.87 -25.99
N LEU A 18 -26.91 -11.89 -25.19
CA LEU A 18 -25.86 -11.83 -24.16
C LEU A 18 -24.48 -11.57 -24.77
N LEU A 19 -24.13 -12.28 -25.85
CA LEU A 19 -22.85 -12.08 -26.55
C LEU A 19 -22.72 -10.66 -27.13
N ARG A 20 -23.83 -10.09 -27.65
CA ARG A 20 -23.83 -8.71 -28.13
C ARG A 20 -23.53 -7.73 -27.00
N THR A 21 -24.20 -7.86 -25.86
CA THR A 21 -23.96 -6.99 -24.70
C THR A 21 -22.55 -7.14 -24.13
N LEU A 22 -21.98 -8.35 -24.12
CA LEU A 22 -20.57 -8.55 -23.75
C LEU A 22 -19.63 -7.81 -24.70
N THR A 23 -19.86 -7.91 -26.01
CA THR A 23 -19.05 -7.23 -27.03
C THR A 23 -19.15 -5.69 -26.89
N GLU A 24 -20.36 -5.18 -26.62
CA GLU A 24 -20.59 -3.74 -26.40
C GLU A 24 -19.93 -3.22 -25.13
N THR A 25 -19.58 -4.07 -24.17
CA THR A 25 -19.04 -3.68 -22.84
C THR A 25 -17.59 -4.14 -22.61
N ASP A 26 -16.96 -4.79 -23.59
CA ASP A 26 -15.62 -5.39 -23.46
C ASP A 26 -14.52 -4.37 -23.10
N TYR A 27 -14.68 -3.12 -23.55
CA TYR A 27 -13.75 -2.02 -23.23
C TYR A 27 -13.78 -1.58 -21.76
N ALA A 28 -14.83 -1.91 -21.00
CA ALA A 28 -15.12 -1.26 -19.73
C ALA A 28 -14.04 -1.54 -18.65
N LYS A 29 -13.60 -2.80 -18.52
CA LYS A 29 -12.59 -3.21 -17.53
C LYS A 29 -11.21 -2.55 -17.75
N PRO A 30 -10.59 -2.62 -18.95
CA PRO A 30 -9.31 -1.97 -19.18
C PRO A 30 -9.40 -0.44 -19.05
N SER A 31 -10.47 0.18 -19.58
CA SER A 31 -10.67 1.63 -19.43
C SER A 31 -10.85 2.05 -17.97
N LEU A 32 -11.57 1.28 -17.15
CA LEU A 32 -11.70 1.56 -15.71
C LEU A 32 -10.34 1.55 -15.00
N LYS A 33 -9.49 0.59 -15.34
CA LYS A 33 -8.14 0.49 -14.77
C LYS A 33 -7.28 1.71 -15.12
N GLU A 34 -7.29 2.14 -16.38
CA GLU A 34 -6.59 3.35 -16.82
C GLU A 34 -7.14 4.60 -16.12
N GLN A 35 -8.46 4.68 -15.97
CA GLN A 35 -9.13 5.80 -15.31
C GLN A 35 -8.76 5.92 -13.82
N ILE A 36 -8.64 4.80 -13.11
CA ILE A 36 -8.19 4.78 -11.71
C ILE A 36 -6.76 5.32 -11.59
N ILE A 37 -5.87 4.97 -12.52
CA ILE A 37 -4.50 5.47 -12.56
C ILE A 37 -4.47 6.98 -12.80
N LEU A 38 -5.30 7.48 -13.73
CA LEU A 38 -5.42 8.92 -14.00
C LEU A 38 -5.89 9.69 -12.77
N ILE A 39 -6.89 9.18 -12.04
CA ILE A 39 -7.38 9.81 -10.81
C ILE A 39 -6.28 9.91 -9.75
N ASP A 40 -5.51 8.84 -9.54
CA ASP A 40 -4.40 8.83 -8.57
C ASP A 40 -3.30 9.83 -8.95
N ASP A 41 -2.95 9.94 -10.24
CA ASP A 41 -1.98 10.92 -10.71
C ASP A 41 -2.48 12.36 -10.51
N LEU A 42 -3.73 12.65 -10.90
CA LEU A 42 -4.35 13.95 -10.68
C LEU A 42 -4.39 14.33 -9.20
N GLN A 43 -4.71 13.38 -8.32
CA GLN A 43 -4.70 13.60 -6.87
C GLN A 43 -3.29 13.97 -6.38
N LYS A 44 -2.24 13.24 -6.81
CA LYS A 44 -0.85 13.57 -6.45
C LYS A 44 -0.44 14.96 -6.95
N GLN A 45 -0.84 15.33 -8.16
CA GLN A 45 -0.58 16.66 -8.70
C GLN A 45 -1.29 17.77 -7.88
N ILE A 46 -2.55 17.56 -7.50
CA ILE A 46 -3.32 18.46 -6.63
C ILE A 46 -2.63 18.61 -5.27
N GLU A 47 -2.22 17.51 -4.63
CA GLU A 47 -1.53 17.54 -3.34
C GLU A 47 -0.21 18.32 -3.41
N LYS A 48 0.59 18.10 -4.47
CA LYS A 48 1.82 18.85 -4.72
C LYS A 48 1.55 20.35 -4.91
N ASN A 49 0.53 20.70 -5.70
CA ASN A 49 0.19 22.11 -5.92
C ASN A 49 -0.39 22.78 -4.67
N ASN A 50 -1.15 22.06 -3.85
CA ASN A 50 -1.61 22.57 -2.55
C ASN A 50 -0.44 22.89 -1.62
N LYS A 51 0.60 22.04 -1.56
CA LYS A 51 1.83 22.33 -0.80
C LYS A 51 2.55 23.56 -1.34
N ASN A 52 2.66 23.70 -2.66
CA ASN A 52 3.25 24.88 -3.30
C ASN A 52 2.45 26.16 -2.99
N LEU A 53 1.11 26.09 -3.00
CA LEU A 53 0.25 27.22 -2.65
C LEU A 53 0.44 27.66 -1.20
N GLN A 54 0.60 26.72 -0.26
CA GLN A 54 0.92 27.03 1.14
C GLN A 54 2.29 27.70 1.27
N LEU A 55 3.29 27.21 0.54
CA LEU A 55 4.62 27.82 0.49
C LEU A 55 4.55 29.25 -0.05
N TYR A 56 3.90 29.45 -1.20
CA TYR A 56 3.76 30.77 -1.81
C TYR A 56 2.91 31.72 -0.96
N ASP A 57 1.91 31.24 -0.24
CA ASP A 57 1.15 32.07 0.70
C ASP A 57 2.02 32.56 1.87
N THR A 58 2.88 31.68 2.39
CA THR A 58 3.83 32.02 3.45
C THR A 58 4.86 33.03 2.96
N GLN A 59 5.45 32.79 1.78
CA GLN A 59 6.37 33.73 1.14
C GLN A 59 5.69 35.07 0.88
N ARG A 60 4.49 35.08 0.28
CA ARG A 60 3.74 36.31 0.01
C ARG A 60 3.54 37.15 1.26
N LYS A 61 3.19 36.53 2.39
CA LYS A 61 3.01 37.23 3.67
C LYS A 61 4.33 37.85 4.19
N ALA A 62 5.46 37.16 3.98
CA ALA A 62 6.78 37.69 4.32
C ALA A 62 7.16 38.86 3.39
N GLU A 63 7.10 38.67 2.07
CA GLU A 63 7.42 39.69 1.07
C GLU A 63 6.51 40.92 1.18
N LEU A 64 5.21 40.74 1.47
CA LEU A 64 4.27 41.84 1.69
C LEU A 64 4.70 42.70 2.89
N LYS A 65 5.09 42.05 3.99
CA LYS A 65 5.55 42.74 5.21
C LYS A 65 6.84 43.51 4.94
N ASP A 66 7.74 42.98 4.14
CA ASP A 66 8.99 43.66 3.80
C ASP A 66 8.76 44.80 2.80
N HIS A 67 7.94 44.59 1.76
CA HIS A 67 7.48 45.63 0.86
C HIS A 67 6.81 46.80 1.61
N GLU A 68 5.89 46.55 2.55
CA GLU A 68 5.24 47.57 3.37
C GLU A 68 6.23 48.37 4.22
N LYS A 69 7.27 47.73 4.78
CA LYS A 69 8.32 48.43 5.56
C LYS A 69 9.09 49.45 4.71
N TYR A 70 9.28 49.19 3.42
CA TYR A 70 10.00 50.10 2.52
C TYR A 70 9.05 51.11 1.85
N ARG A 71 7.78 50.76 1.63
CA ARG A 71 6.77 51.67 1.08
C ARG A 71 6.33 52.74 2.10
N ASP A 72 6.00 52.33 3.33
CA ASP A 72 5.26 53.17 4.28
C ASP A 72 6.15 53.78 5.40
N SER A 73 7.41 53.35 5.53
CA SER A 73 8.29 53.85 6.60
C SER A 73 8.93 55.20 6.26
N HIS A 74 8.26 56.27 6.69
CA HIS A 74 8.79 57.63 6.65
C HIS A 74 10.12 57.79 7.41
N PHE A 75 10.30 57.06 8.53
CA PHE A 75 11.53 57.07 9.33
C PHE A 75 12.72 56.46 8.57
N ARG A 76 12.54 55.29 7.91
CA ARG A 76 13.59 54.69 7.08
C ARG A 76 13.92 55.58 5.88
N ARG A 77 12.90 56.11 5.21
CA ARG A 77 13.08 57.06 4.09
C ARG A 77 13.86 58.30 4.52
N PHE A 78 13.60 58.82 5.73
CA PHE A 78 14.32 59.95 6.31
C PHE A 78 15.78 59.59 6.64
N LEU A 79 16.03 58.45 7.27
CA LEU A 79 17.39 57.97 7.60
C LEU A 79 18.28 57.82 6.36
N TYR A 80 17.80 57.12 5.33
CA TYR A 80 18.55 56.94 4.09
C TYR A 80 18.78 58.28 3.35
N LYS A 81 17.84 59.23 3.48
CA LYS A 81 17.98 60.61 2.96
C LYS A 81 19.01 61.41 3.75
N ALA A 82 19.06 61.27 5.07
CA ALA A 82 20.00 61.98 5.95
C ALA A 82 21.44 61.49 5.78
N THR A 83 21.65 60.20 5.50
CA THR A 83 22.98 59.63 5.23
C THR A 83 23.43 59.75 3.77
N GLY A 84 22.69 60.45 2.91
CA GLY A 84 23.02 60.61 1.48
C GLY A 84 22.82 59.37 0.59
N ASN A 85 22.22 58.29 1.10
CA ASN A 85 22.08 57.00 0.40
C ASN A 85 20.68 56.81 -0.23
N LYS A 86 20.10 57.86 -0.84
CA LYS A 86 18.72 57.80 -1.37
C LYS A 86 18.53 56.74 -2.46
N ASP A 87 19.52 56.58 -3.34
CA ASP A 87 19.44 55.64 -4.47
C ASP A 87 19.38 54.19 -3.98
N LYS A 88 20.14 53.86 -2.92
CA LYS A 88 20.10 52.53 -2.27
C LYS A 88 18.75 52.23 -1.63
N PHE A 89 18.02 53.24 -1.16
CA PHE A 89 16.66 53.05 -0.64
C PHE A 89 15.67 52.75 -1.77
N ALA A 90 15.76 53.48 -2.89
CA ALA A 90 14.93 53.24 -4.07
C ALA A 90 15.20 51.87 -4.70
N GLU A 91 16.47 51.46 -4.80
CA GLU A 91 16.87 50.14 -5.27
C GLU A 91 16.28 49.02 -4.40
N LYS A 92 16.39 49.13 -3.08
CA LYS A 92 15.79 48.16 -2.14
C LYS A 92 14.27 48.14 -2.26
N ALA A 93 13.61 49.30 -2.26
CA ALA A 93 12.15 49.35 -2.39
C ALA A 93 11.65 48.71 -3.70
N SER A 94 12.35 48.96 -4.81
CA SER A 94 12.04 48.35 -6.11
C SER A 94 12.29 46.84 -6.13
N LYS A 95 13.34 46.36 -5.45
CA LYS A 95 13.63 44.94 -5.32
C LYS A 95 12.52 44.20 -4.55
N GLU A 96 12.12 44.72 -3.39
CA GLU A 96 11.09 44.13 -2.53
C GLU A 96 9.71 44.13 -3.24
N GLU A 97 9.40 45.19 -4.00
CA GLU A 97 8.22 45.23 -4.85
C GLU A 97 8.22 44.13 -5.92
N LYS A 98 9.36 43.93 -6.60
CA LYS A 98 9.51 42.86 -7.60
C LYS A 98 9.38 41.47 -6.99
N GLU A 99 10.03 41.23 -5.85
CA GLU A 99 9.96 39.94 -5.14
C GLU A 99 8.53 39.63 -4.69
N TYR A 100 7.79 40.61 -4.18
CA TYR A 100 6.37 40.48 -3.86
C TYR A 100 5.50 40.13 -5.10
N TYR A 101 5.64 40.87 -6.20
CA TYR A 101 4.87 40.60 -7.43
C TYR A 101 5.22 39.26 -8.08
N ASP A 102 6.49 38.83 -8.03
CA ASP A 102 6.93 37.54 -8.54
C ASP A 102 6.26 36.39 -7.75
N VAL A 103 6.20 36.48 -6.42
CA VAL A 103 5.50 35.48 -5.59
C VAL A 103 3.99 35.52 -5.85
N LEU A 104 3.39 36.71 -6.00
CA LEU A 104 1.97 36.85 -6.31
C LEU A 104 1.62 36.21 -7.66
N GLN A 105 2.46 36.41 -8.69
CA GLN A 105 2.27 35.80 -9.99
C GLN A 105 2.40 34.27 -9.94
N LYS A 106 3.39 33.73 -9.21
CA LYS A 106 3.54 32.29 -8.99
C LYS A 106 2.35 31.70 -8.27
N GLN A 107 1.85 32.37 -7.23
CA GLN A 107 0.65 31.96 -6.51
C GLN A 107 -0.56 31.92 -7.46
N HIS A 108 -0.81 32.98 -8.23
CA HIS A 108 -1.93 33.04 -9.16
C HIS A 108 -1.88 31.93 -10.23
N LYS A 109 -0.72 31.76 -10.89
CA LYS A 109 -0.52 30.68 -11.87
C LYS A 109 -0.79 29.30 -11.27
N THR A 110 -0.27 29.06 -10.06
CA THR A 110 -0.47 27.77 -9.37
C THR A 110 -1.94 27.57 -8.97
N THR A 111 -2.65 28.63 -8.57
CA THR A 111 -4.08 28.56 -8.25
C THR A 111 -4.91 28.17 -9.48
N VAL A 112 -4.66 28.81 -10.63
CA VAL A 112 -5.35 28.48 -11.88
C VAL A 112 -5.10 27.03 -12.29
N LEU A 113 -3.84 26.59 -12.26
CA LEU A 113 -3.48 25.19 -12.55
C LEU A 113 -4.16 24.22 -11.57
N ASN A 114 -4.15 24.52 -10.27
CA ASN A 114 -4.74 23.65 -9.26
C ASN A 114 -6.27 23.56 -9.39
N ASN A 115 -6.94 24.64 -9.80
CA ASN A 115 -8.38 24.62 -10.09
C ASN A 115 -8.69 23.75 -11.31
N GLY A 116 -7.94 23.92 -12.41
CA GLY A 116 -8.10 23.07 -13.59
C GLY A 116 -7.87 21.58 -13.32
N LEU A 117 -6.85 21.26 -12.50
CA LEU A 117 -6.61 19.87 -12.07
C LEU A 117 -7.77 19.30 -11.24
N LYS A 118 -8.38 20.11 -10.36
CA LYS A 118 -9.56 19.70 -9.58
C LYS A 118 -10.77 19.45 -10.47
N GLU A 119 -11.00 20.30 -11.47
CA GLU A 119 -12.07 20.10 -12.46
C GLU A 119 -11.86 18.80 -13.24
N GLN A 120 -10.65 18.57 -13.75
CA GLN A 120 -10.29 17.31 -14.43
C GLN A 120 -10.45 16.09 -13.52
N HIS A 121 -10.12 16.21 -12.23
CA HIS A 121 -10.25 15.13 -11.27
C HIS A 121 -11.72 14.78 -10.99
N GLU A 122 -12.60 15.77 -10.88
CA GLU A 122 -14.03 15.52 -10.70
C GLU A 122 -14.68 14.93 -11.97
N GLU A 123 -14.29 15.40 -13.15
CA GLU A 123 -14.71 14.79 -14.42
C GLU A 123 -14.19 13.36 -14.53
N ALA A 124 -12.94 13.11 -14.13
CA ALA A 124 -12.37 11.78 -14.15
C ALA A 124 -13.12 10.81 -13.22
N LYS A 125 -13.57 11.26 -12.05
CA LYS A 125 -14.44 10.47 -11.16
C LYS A 125 -15.81 10.19 -11.78
N ARG A 126 -16.38 11.14 -12.51
CA ARG A 126 -17.67 10.96 -13.21
C ARG A 126 -17.57 9.83 -14.22
N VAL A 127 -16.53 9.87 -15.07
CA VAL A 127 -16.23 8.82 -16.05
C VAL A 127 -15.97 7.48 -15.36
N ARG A 128 -15.29 7.46 -14.20
CA ARG A 128 -15.10 6.24 -13.41
C ARG A 128 -16.44 5.59 -13.03
N GLY A 129 -17.43 6.37 -12.59
CA GLY A 129 -18.76 5.83 -12.25
C GLY A 129 -19.51 5.24 -13.45
N GLU A 130 -19.37 5.85 -14.63
CA GLU A 130 -19.93 5.31 -15.89
C GLU A 130 -19.26 3.98 -16.26
N LEU A 131 -17.93 3.91 -16.15
CA LEU A 131 -17.15 2.69 -16.40
C LEU A 131 -17.44 1.59 -15.38
N GLU A 132 -17.60 1.92 -14.10
CA GLU A 132 -18.02 0.98 -13.04
C GLU A 132 -19.37 0.34 -13.40
N THR A 133 -20.34 1.15 -13.84
CA THR A 133 -21.66 0.67 -14.29
C THR A 133 -21.54 -0.28 -15.49
N ALA A 134 -20.69 0.06 -16.47
CA ALA A 134 -20.44 -0.80 -17.63
C ALA A 134 -19.73 -2.11 -17.26
N VAL A 135 -18.81 -2.09 -16.29
CA VAL A 135 -18.15 -3.29 -15.75
C VAL A 135 -19.15 -4.18 -15.00
N GLU A 136 -20.07 -3.59 -14.22
CA GLU A 136 -21.13 -4.33 -13.55
C GLU A 136 -22.05 -5.01 -14.56
N LEU A 137 -22.49 -4.29 -15.59
CA LEU A 137 -23.30 -4.85 -16.68
C LEU A 137 -22.57 -6.00 -17.37
N HIS A 138 -21.32 -5.79 -17.79
CA HIS A 138 -20.50 -6.83 -18.42
C HIS A 138 -20.37 -8.08 -17.53
N THR A 139 -20.10 -7.89 -16.23
CA THR A 139 -19.93 -8.99 -15.28
C THR A 139 -21.25 -9.74 -15.06
N HIS A 140 -22.36 -9.01 -14.97
CA HIS A 140 -23.69 -9.61 -14.84
C HIS A 140 -24.08 -10.40 -16.10
N THR A 141 -23.87 -9.85 -17.28
CA THR A 141 -24.13 -10.53 -18.56
C THR A 141 -23.25 -11.77 -18.71
N GLN A 142 -21.99 -11.74 -18.27
CA GLN A 142 -21.12 -12.92 -18.27
C GLN A 142 -21.69 -14.01 -17.36
N LEU A 143 -22.15 -13.67 -16.16
CA LEU A 143 -22.77 -14.63 -15.24
C LEU A 143 -24.04 -15.23 -15.83
N GLU A 144 -24.87 -14.44 -16.51
CA GLU A 144 -26.06 -14.96 -17.19
C GLU A 144 -25.70 -15.91 -18.34
N LEU A 145 -24.65 -15.62 -19.10
CA LEU A 145 -24.16 -16.48 -20.16
C LEU A 145 -23.61 -17.80 -19.61
N ASP A 146 -22.80 -17.72 -18.55
CA ASP A 146 -22.25 -18.89 -17.86
C ASP A 146 -23.39 -19.77 -17.31
N ASN A 147 -24.41 -19.16 -16.69
CA ASN A 147 -25.58 -19.89 -16.20
C ASN A 147 -26.38 -20.54 -17.34
N LEU A 148 -26.55 -19.86 -18.47
CA LEU A 148 -27.22 -20.40 -19.64
C LEU A 148 -26.46 -21.62 -20.15
N TYR A 149 -25.14 -21.53 -20.30
CA TYR A 149 -24.32 -22.65 -20.73
C TYR A 149 -24.33 -23.80 -19.73
N ASN A 150 -24.18 -23.53 -18.43
CA ASN A 150 -24.25 -24.56 -17.41
C ASN A 150 -25.63 -25.24 -17.40
N SER A 151 -26.72 -24.55 -17.71
CA SER A 151 -28.04 -25.19 -17.76
C SER A 151 -28.20 -26.20 -18.92
N ILE A 152 -27.37 -26.09 -19.96
CA ILE A 152 -27.44 -26.87 -21.19
C ILE A 152 -26.36 -27.95 -21.23
N PHE A 153 -25.15 -27.61 -20.78
CA PHE A 153 -23.95 -28.45 -20.89
C PHE A 153 -23.50 -29.05 -19.56
N ALA A 154 -24.18 -28.77 -18.42
CA ALA A 154 -23.75 -29.37 -17.15
C ALA A 154 -23.86 -30.90 -17.16
N GLY A 155 -22.72 -31.55 -16.93
CA GLY A 155 -22.58 -33.00 -16.87
C GLY A 155 -22.08 -33.57 -18.19
N GLU A 156 -21.98 -34.90 -18.28
CA GLU A 156 -21.48 -35.54 -19.50
C GLU A 156 -22.37 -35.16 -20.69
N THR A 157 -21.75 -34.69 -21.76
CA THR A 157 -22.39 -34.48 -23.06
C THR A 157 -21.85 -35.49 -24.07
N PRO A 158 -22.28 -36.78 -24.07
CA PRO A 158 -21.65 -37.85 -24.85
C PRO A 158 -21.60 -37.62 -26.37
N ARG A 159 -22.39 -36.67 -26.88
CA ARG A 159 -22.46 -36.29 -28.30
C ARG A 159 -21.50 -35.13 -28.64
N PHE A 160 -20.90 -34.48 -27.65
CA PHE A 160 -19.97 -33.35 -27.75
C PHE A 160 -18.71 -33.57 -26.90
N PRO A 161 -17.92 -34.64 -27.14
CA PRO A 161 -16.76 -35.00 -26.31
C PRO A 161 -15.64 -33.94 -26.28
N GLU A 162 -15.57 -33.06 -27.29
CA GLU A 162 -14.64 -31.93 -27.34
C GLU A 162 -15.02 -30.84 -26.33
N GLU A 163 -16.33 -30.57 -26.15
CA GLU A 163 -16.83 -29.63 -25.15
C GLU A 163 -16.57 -30.15 -23.73
N ASP A 164 -16.87 -31.43 -23.47
CA ASP A 164 -16.55 -32.10 -22.20
C ASP A 164 -15.04 -32.04 -21.87
N ALA A 165 -14.17 -32.08 -22.88
CA ALA A 165 -12.71 -31.99 -22.68
C ALA A 165 -12.28 -30.57 -22.27
N LEU A 166 -12.85 -29.55 -22.91
CA LEU A 166 -12.59 -28.15 -22.60
C LEU A 166 -13.19 -27.74 -21.24
N GLU A 167 -14.34 -28.32 -20.84
CA GLU A 167 -14.92 -28.11 -19.52
C GLU A 167 -13.96 -28.59 -18.43
N ARG A 168 -13.44 -29.82 -18.56
CA ARG A 168 -12.41 -30.35 -17.64
C ARG A 168 -11.15 -29.50 -17.61
N GLU A 169 -10.70 -28.97 -18.75
CA GLU A 169 -9.52 -28.09 -18.80
C GLU A 169 -9.75 -26.76 -18.09
N SER A 170 -10.93 -26.16 -18.28
CA SER A 170 -11.36 -24.95 -17.56
C SER A 170 -11.44 -25.20 -16.05
N ASP A 171 -12.03 -26.31 -15.61
CA ASP A 171 -12.14 -26.66 -14.20
C ASP A 171 -10.77 -26.90 -13.54
N ASN A 172 -9.88 -27.61 -14.23
CA ASN A 172 -8.50 -27.81 -13.76
C ASN A 172 -7.74 -26.48 -13.65
N SER A 173 -7.93 -25.57 -14.60
CA SER A 173 -7.32 -24.24 -14.58
C SER A 173 -7.88 -23.37 -13.45
N LEU A 174 -9.19 -23.49 -13.17
CA LEU A 174 -9.85 -22.80 -12.08
C LEU A 174 -9.34 -23.29 -10.71
N GLN A 175 -9.20 -24.61 -10.55
CA GLN A 175 -8.63 -25.19 -9.34
C GLN A 175 -7.21 -24.69 -9.12
N ARG A 176 -6.36 -24.69 -10.16
CA ARG A 176 -5.00 -24.17 -10.08
C ARG A 176 -4.97 -22.69 -9.69
N TYR A 177 -5.85 -21.87 -10.26
CA TYR A 177 -5.99 -20.45 -9.88
C TYR A 177 -6.31 -20.31 -8.38
N HIS A 178 -7.29 -21.07 -7.87
CA HIS A 178 -7.66 -21.04 -6.46
C HIS A 178 -6.50 -21.48 -5.56
N ASP A 179 -5.80 -22.56 -5.90
CA ASP A 179 -4.65 -23.05 -5.12
C ASP A 179 -3.54 -21.99 -5.03
N VAL A 180 -3.20 -21.33 -6.14
CA VAL A 180 -2.19 -20.26 -6.18
C VAL A 180 -2.65 -19.04 -5.39
N ARG A 181 -3.93 -18.67 -5.49
CA ARG A 181 -4.51 -17.55 -4.74
C ARG A 181 -4.50 -17.81 -3.23
N THR A 182 -4.83 -19.00 -2.79
CA THR A 182 -4.74 -19.39 -1.37
C THR A 182 -3.30 -19.26 -0.86
N LYS A 183 -2.31 -19.73 -1.63
CA LYS A 183 -0.89 -19.53 -1.27
C LYS A 183 -0.50 -18.06 -1.14
N LEU A 184 -1.02 -17.19 -2.02
CA LEU A 184 -0.77 -15.75 -1.93
C LEU A 184 -1.37 -15.15 -0.64
N GLU A 185 -2.60 -15.52 -0.29
CA GLU A 185 -3.27 -15.07 0.92
C GLU A 185 -2.53 -15.53 2.19
N GLU A 186 -2.05 -16.78 2.20
CA GLU A 186 -1.20 -17.31 3.27
C GLU A 186 0.12 -16.53 3.39
N GLU A 187 0.83 -16.28 2.28
CA GLU A 187 2.08 -15.53 2.29
C GLU A 187 1.86 -14.07 2.73
N MET A 188 0.75 -13.45 2.31
CA MET A 188 0.36 -12.10 2.78
C MET A 188 0.11 -12.08 4.30
N ARG A 189 -0.53 -13.12 4.85
CA ARG A 189 -0.72 -13.27 6.30
C ARG A 189 0.62 -13.40 7.02
N VAL A 190 1.53 -14.23 6.50
CA VAL A 190 2.91 -14.35 7.02
C VAL A 190 3.58 -12.98 7.01
N MET A 191 3.62 -12.29 5.88
CA MET A 191 4.22 -10.95 5.78
C MET A 191 3.66 -9.95 6.79
N LYS A 192 2.34 -9.96 7.04
CA LYS A 192 1.73 -9.10 8.05
C LYS A 192 2.28 -9.39 9.45
N LEU A 193 2.35 -10.66 9.84
CA LEU A 193 2.90 -11.08 11.13
C LEU A 193 4.39 -10.70 11.26
N VAL A 194 5.19 -10.90 10.22
CA VAL A 194 6.62 -10.55 10.23
C VAL A 194 6.84 -9.04 10.36
N ASN A 195 6.02 -8.22 9.69
CA ASN A 195 6.08 -6.77 9.84
C ASN A 195 5.70 -6.33 11.27
N GLN A 196 4.69 -6.97 11.88
CA GLN A 196 4.34 -6.73 13.27
C GLN A 196 5.47 -7.12 14.22
N ALA A 197 6.09 -8.29 14.00
CA ALA A 197 7.27 -8.73 14.74
C ALA A 197 8.40 -7.71 14.62
N GLN A 198 8.73 -7.25 13.41
CA GLN A 198 9.76 -6.24 13.17
C GLN A 198 9.47 -4.91 13.90
N GLY A 199 8.21 -4.48 13.92
CA GLY A 199 7.79 -3.31 14.69
C GLY A 199 8.09 -3.47 16.19
N LYS A 200 7.74 -4.63 16.75
CA LYS A 200 8.01 -4.98 18.15
C LYS A 200 9.49 -5.14 18.47
N VAL A 201 10.30 -5.64 17.54
CA VAL A 201 11.76 -5.65 17.68
C VAL A 201 12.32 -4.22 17.83
N ARG A 202 11.85 -3.28 17.00
CA ARG A 202 12.31 -1.88 17.09
C ARG A 202 11.90 -1.24 18.42
N GLU A 203 10.69 -1.51 18.88
CA GLU A 203 10.19 -1.06 20.20
C GLU A 203 11.06 -1.61 21.34
N ALA A 204 11.39 -2.91 21.30
CA ALA A 204 12.26 -3.54 22.29
C ALA A 204 13.67 -2.93 22.30
N LEU A 205 14.30 -2.74 21.13
CA LEU A 205 15.62 -2.12 21.02
C LEU A 205 15.62 -0.69 21.55
N GLN A 206 14.59 0.10 21.26
CA GLN A 206 14.44 1.45 21.79
C GLN A 206 14.37 1.45 23.33
N HIS A 207 13.57 0.56 23.91
CA HIS A 207 13.50 0.44 25.38
C HIS A 207 14.80 -0.07 26.00
N MET A 208 15.55 -0.93 25.32
CA MET A 208 16.89 -1.32 25.78
C MET A 208 17.88 -0.14 25.71
N ASP A 209 17.78 0.74 24.71
CA ASP A 209 18.61 1.95 24.63
C ASP A 209 18.28 2.94 25.75
N ASP A 210 16.99 3.07 26.11
CA ASP A 210 16.54 3.84 27.27
C ASP A 210 17.13 3.25 28.57
N ALA A 211 17.03 1.93 28.75
CA ALA A 211 17.60 1.22 29.91
C ALA A 211 19.12 1.41 29.99
N ARG A 212 19.83 1.26 28.86
CA ARG A 212 21.28 1.46 28.78
C ARG A 212 21.68 2.90 29.10
N SER A 213 20.86 3.87 28.71
CA SER A 213 21.10 5.29 29.01
C SER A 213 20.87 5.60 30.49
N ALA A 214 19.84 5.01 31.09
CA ALA A 214 19.58 5.10 32.54
C ALA A 214 20.71 4.44 33.35
N SER A 215 21.12 3.23 32.97
CA SER A 215 22.26 2.49 33.55
C SER A 215 23.57 3.31 33.55
N ARG A 216 23.82 4.06 32.47
CA ARG A 216 24.97 4.99 32.40
C ARG A 216 24.87 6.12 33.41
N MET A 217 23.68 6.68 33.64
CA MET A 217 23.48 7.76 34.61
C MET A 217 23.66 7.25 36.04
N ASP A 218 23.24 6.01 36.31
CA ASP A 218 23.37 5.35 37.60
C ASP A 218 24.84 5.12 37.98
N MET A 219 25.66 4.64 37.03
CA MET A 219 27.12 4.52 37.17
C MET A 219 27.84 5.83 37.55
N PHE A 220 27.22 7.01 37.35
CA PHE A 220 27.77 8.32 37.73
C PHE A 220 27.15 8.89 39.03
N GLY A 221 26.42 8.09 39.80
CA GLY A 221 26.01 8.41 41.17
C GLY A 221 24.67 9.17 41.31
N PHE A 222 23.76 9.04 40.34
CA PHE A 222 22.39 9.56 40.43
C PHE A 222 21.42 8.50 40.99
N ASP A 223 21.70 8.09 42.22
CA ASP A 223 21.16 6.89 42.85
C ASP A 223 19.66 7.07 43.22
N GLY A 224 18.77 6.34 42.53
CA GLY A 224 17.35 6.17 42.89
C GLY A 224 16.30 6.42 41.81
N ILE A 225 16.47 7.43 40.93
CA ILE A 225 15.52 7.67 39.81
C ILE A 225 15.92 6.85 38.58
N ALA A 226 17.23 6.69 38.35
CA ALA A 226 17.77 5.93 37.22
C ALA A 226 17.34 4.45 37.28
N ASP A 227 17.45 3.85 38.47
CA ASP A 227 17.07 2.47 38.77
C ASP A 227 15.61 2.10 38.41
N ALA A 228 14.66 2.97 38.79
CA ALA A 228 13.25 2.77 38.48
C ALA A 228 12.94 2.93 36.98
N MET A 229 13.63 3.86 36.31
CA MET A 229 13.52 4.06 34.86
C MET A 229 14.10 2.88 34.09
N GLU A 230 15.24 2.36 34.51
CA GLU A 230 15.93 1.22 33.93
C GLU A 230 15.09 -0.06 33.98
N ARG A 231 14.59 -0.42 35.17
CA ARG A 231 13.70 -1.60 35.33
C ARG A 231 12.42 -1.48 34.51
N SER A 232 11.82 -0.29 34.48
CA SER A 232 10.62 -0.01 33.68
C SER A 232 10.91 -0.18 32.19
N ALA A 233 12.05 0.32 31.72
CA ALA A 233 12.47 0.18 30.33
C ALA A 233 12.77 -1.29 29.97
N LEU A 234 13.49 -2.04 30.80
CA LEU A 234 13.75 -3.47 30.57
C LEU A 234 12.48 -4.32 30.56
N THR A 235 11.53 -4.04 31.46
CA THR A 235 10.22 -4.71 31.47
C THR A 235 9.47 -4.48 30.15
N LYS A 236 9.46 -3.24 29.64
CA LYS A 236 8.82 -2.92 28.36
C LYS A 236 9.54 -3.57 27.19
N ALA A 237 10.87 -3.61 27.21
CA ALA A 237 11.67 -4.31 26.20
C ALA A 237 11.32 -5.79 26.15
N ASP A 238 11.14 -6.43 27.32
CA ASP A 238 10.81 -7.85 27.42
C ASP A 238 9.39 -8.17 26.94
N ILE A 239 8.41 -7.33 27.28
CA ILE A 239 7.05 -7.45 26.72
C ILE A 239 7.09 -7.34 25.19
N ALA A 240 7.81 -6.35 24.66
CA ALA A 240 7.94 -6.17 23.22
C ALA A 240 8.67 -7.33 22.53
N TYR A 241 9.69 -7.92 23.16
CA TYR A 241 10.35 -9.13 22.66
C TYR A 241 9.39 -10.33 22.63
N HIS A 242 8.63 -10.57 23.70
CA HIS A 242 7.66 -11.67 23.73
C HIS A 242 6.55 -11.49 22.68
N ASP A 243 6.05 -10.27 22.48
CA ASP A 243 5.13 -9.96 21.39
C ASP A 243 5.76 -10.26 20.02
N ALA A 244 7.00 -9.82 19.79
CA ALA A 244 7.72 -10.08 18.54
C ALA A 244 7.89 -11.59 18.29
N ARG A 245 8.24 -12.35 19.33
CA ARG A 245 8.38 -13.79 19.28
C ARG A 245 7.05 -14.48 18.98
N ASN A 246 5.96 -14.09 19.66
CA ASN A 246 4.63 -14.61 19.40
C ASN A 246 4.18 -14.39 17.95
N PHE A 247 4.47 -13.21 17.36
CA PHE A 247 4.19 -12.97 15.95
C PHE A 247 5.03 -13.85 15.02
N ALA A 248 6.31 -14.07 15.34
CA ALA A 248 7.20 -14.92 14.55
C ALA A 248 6.80 -16.41 14.63
N GLU A 249 6.38 -16.88 15.80
CA GLU A 249 5.86 -18.25 15.98
C GLU A 249 4.53 -18.45 15.23
N ARG A 250 3.63 -17.47 15.24
CA ARG A 250 2.40 -17.50 14.42
C ARG A 250 2.67 -17.47 12.92
N ALA A 251 3.84 -16.99 12.51
CA ALA A 251 4.31 -17.04 11.13
C ALA A 251 4.98 -18.38 10.78
N ASN A 252 5.00 -19.35 11.71
CA ASN A 252 5.61 -20.68 11.59
C ASN A 252 7.10 -20.62 11.18
N PHE A 253 7.87 -19.74 11.83
CA PHE A 253 9.31 -19.71 11.63
C PHE A 253 10.03 -20.65 12.58
N ASP A 254 10.82 -21.55 12.02
CA ASP A 254 11.72 -22.43 12.77
C ASP A 254 12.93 -21.66 13.31
N ASP A 255 13.55 -22.20 14.35
CA ASP A 255 14.85 -21.77 14.91
C ASP A 255 14.94 -20.29 15.30
N LEU A 256 13.90 -19.76 15.96
CA LEU A 256 13.90 -18.39 16.46
C LEU A 256 15.04 -18.15 17.45
N PRO A 257 15.95 -17.18 17.20
CA PRO A 257 17.01 -16.84 18.14
C PRO A 257 16.43 -16.49 19.51
N ALA A 258 17.03 -17.02 20.57
CA ALA A 258 16.66 -16.65 21.93
C ALA A 258 17.32 -15.33 22.31
N VAL A 259 16.56 -14.47 23.00
CA VAL A 259 17.04 -13.24 23.63
C VAL A 259 16.78 -13.36 25.12
N ASN A 260 17.80 -13.14 25.93
CA ASN A 260 17.69 -13.16 27.38
C ASN A 260 17.84 -11.73 27.93
N ILE A 261 16.75 -11.19 28.46
CA ILE A 261 16.69 -9.84 29.04
C ILE A 261 16.73 -10.01 30.56
N ASN A 262 17.84 -9.61 31.18
CA ASN A 262 17.95 -9.69 32.64
C ASN A 262 17.18 -8.54 33.30
N HIS A 263 16.28 -8.89 34.21
CA HIS A 263 15.47 -7.94 35.00
C HIS A 263 16.07 -7.61 36.38
N GLY A 264 17.33 -7.96 36.62
CA GLY A 264 18.04 -7.63 37.86
C GLY A 264 17.90 -8.68 38.97
N HIS A 265 17.76 -9.96 38.63
CA HIS A 265 17.78 -11.05 39.63
C HIS A 265 19.18 -11.34 40.21
N ILE A 266 20.22 -10.60 39.80
CA ILE A 266 21.60 -10.81 40.24
C ILE A 266 21.87 -10.26 41.65
N MET A 267 21.03 -9.38 42.20
CA MET A 267 21.28 -8.78 43.51
C MET A 267 20.24 -9.20 44.55
N ARG A 268 20.35 -10.43 45.05
CA ARG A 268 19.77 -10.77 46.36
C ARG A 268 20.77 -11.12 47.44
N ASP A 269 22.05 -11.29 47.11
CA ASP A 269 23.10 -11.41 48.11
C ASP A 269 24.39 -10.83 47.52
N VAL A 270 24.83 -9.70 48.08
CA VAL A 270 26.23 -9.29 48.36
C VAL A 270 26.31 -7.76 48.30
N VAL A 271 26.34 -7.15 49.48
CA VAL A 271 26.46 -5.72 49.77
C VAL A 271 27.93 -5.28 49.67
N PHE A 272 28.56 -5.38 48.50
CA PHE A 272 29.92 -4.87 48.29
C PHE A 272 30.11 -4.25 46.88
N ASP A 273 30.26 -2.91 46.87
CA ASP A 273 30.71 -1.98 45.81
C ASP A 273 29.80 -1.63 44.59
N ASN A 274 29.06 -0.52 44.76
CA ASN A 274 28.19 0.28 43.85
C ASN A 274 28.73 0.65 42.46
N ILE A 275 29.82 0.07 41.95
CA ILE A 275 30.33 0.38 40.59
C ILE A 275 30.58 -0.89 39.80
N PHE A 276 31.03 -1.97 40.47
CA PHE A 276 31.30 -3.25 39.80
C PHE A 276 30.00 -3.96 39.43
N THR A 277 28.98 -3.89 40.28
CA THR A 277 27.65 -4.44 39.99
C THR A 277 26.97 -3.70 38.83
N ASP A 278 27.02 -2.37 38.83
CA ASP A 278 26.38 -1.55 37.81
C ASP A 278 27.08 -1.72 36.46
N MET A 279 28.42 -1.85 36.46
CA MET A 279 29.18 -2.17 35.25
C MET A 279 28.83 -3.57 34.71
N GLN A 280 28.64 -4.57 35.58
CA GLN A 280 28.19 -5.90 35.16
C GLN A 280 26.78 -5.85 34.56
N PHE A 281 25.84 -5.16 35.21
CA PHE A 281 24.48 -5.03 34.71
C PHE A 281 24.43 -4.25 33.39
N HIS A 282 25.24 -3.20 33.24
CA HIS A 282 25.42 -2.48 31.98
C HIS A 282 25.91 -3.39 30.84
N GLU A 283 26.86 -4.28 31.12
CA GLU A 283 27.33 -5.27 30.15
C GLU A 283 26.27 -6.32 29.80
N GLU A 284 25.40 -6.70 30.75
CA GLU A 284 24.27 -7.58 30.47
C GLU A 284 23.22 -6.93 29.58
N ILE A 285 22.91 -5.65 29.79
CA ILE A 285 22.03 -4.89 28.90
C ILE A 285 22.62 -4.83 27.49
N LYS A 286 23.93 -4.57 27.36
CA LYS A 286 24.62 -4.65 26.05
C LYS A 286 24.53 -6.03 25.41
N ARG A 287 24.65 -7.10 26.21
CA ARG A 287 24.52 -8.47 25.70
C ARG A 287 23.11 -8.73 25.19
N ALA A 288 22.09 -8.39 25.97
CA ALA A 288 20.69 -8.50 25.61
C ALA A 288 20.37 -7.69 24.34
N GLN A 289 20.90 -6.47 24.22
CA GLN A 289 20.81 -5.66 22.99
C GLN A 289 21.40 -6.40 21.78
N SER A 290 22.61 -6.96 21.91
CA SER A 290 23.23 -7.71 20.80
C SER A 290 22.44 -8.96 20.41
N GLU A 291 21.88 -9.68 21.39
CA GLU A 291 20.98 -10.80 21.13
C GLU A 291 19.70 -10.35 20.42
N MET A 292 19.11 -9.22 20.85
CA MET A 292 17.93 -8.63 20.24
C MET A 292 18.18 -8.15 18.80
N GLU A 293 19.36 -7.58 18.52
CA GLU A 293 19.77 -7.23 17.17
C GLU A 293 19.90 -8.47 16.26
N LYS A 294 20.44 -9.58 16.77
CA LYS A 294 20.50 -10.85 16.02
C LYS A 294 19.08 -11.36 15.70
N PHE A 295 18.18 -11.34 16.67
CA PHE A 295 16.77 -11.68 16.46
C PHE A 295 16.13 -10.74 15.41
N GLY A 296 16.37 -9.43 15.51
CA GLY A 296 15.89 -8.46 14.54
C GLY A 296 16.41 -8.67 13.12
N ASN A 297 17.68 -9.02 12.98
CA ASN A 297 18.30 -9.35 11.69
C ASN A 297 17.70 -10.64 11.10
N PHE A 298 17.42 -11.65 11.93
CA PHE A 298 16.72 -12.86 11.51
C PHE A 298 15.32 -12.55 10.98
N ILE A 299 14.51 -11.78 11.71
CA ILE A 299 13.16 -11.36 11.28
C ILE A 299 13.23 -10.56 9.97
N LYS A 300 14.22 -9.67 9.84
CA LYS A 300 14.45 -8.89 8.61
C LYS A 300 14.79 -9.80 7.42
N GLN A 301 15.64 -10.81 7.61
CA GLN A 301 15.96 -11.77 6.56
C GLN A 301 14.72 -12.56 6.13
N LYS A 302 13.91 -13.03 7.10
CA LYS A 302 12.66 -13.73 6.81
C LYS A 302 11.67 -12.85 6.05
N LEU A 303 11.59 -11.55 6.39
CA LEU A 303 10.77 -10.59 5.65
C LEU A 303 11.20 -10.48 4.17
N THR A 304 12.50 -10.39 3.92
CA THR A 304 13.04 -10.35 2.54
C THR A 304 12.70 -11.63 1.78
N VAL A 305 12.91 -12.79 2.38
CA VAL A 305 12.56 -14.09 1.76
C VAL A 305 11.06 -14.17 1.46
N SER A 306 10.20 -13.73 2.39
CA SER A 306 8.76 -13.67 2.17
C SER A 306 8.34 -12.69 1.07
N GLN A 307 9.00 -11.54 0.95
CA GLN A 307 8.77 -10.59 -0.14
C GLN A 307 9.11 -11.21 -1.50
N ASP A 308 10.22 -11.96 -1.59
CA ASP A 308 10.63 -12.60 -2.84
C ASP A 308 9.72 -13.80 -3.19
N ARG A 309 9.31 -14.59 -2.19
CA ARG A 309 8.27 -15.63 -2.38
C ARG A 309 6.97 -15.04 -2.89
N LYS A 310 6.50 -13.94 -2.29
CA LYS A 310 5.29 -13.24 -2.74
C LYS A 310 5.39 -12.83 -4.21
N LYS A 311 6.51 -12.23 -4.64
CA LYS A 311 6.71 -11.85 -6.05
C LYS A 311 6.64 -13.08 -6.98
N GLY A 312 7.23 -14.20 -6.57
CA GLY A 312 7.13 -15.47 -7.31
C GLY A 312 5.68 -15.94 -7.46
N ILE A 313 4.94 -15.97 -6.35
CA ILE A 313 3.51 -16.35 -6.34
C ILE A 313 2.68 -15.38 -7.18
N GLU A 314 2.96 -14.06 -7.16
CA GLU A 314 2.25 -13.08 -8.00
C GLU A 314 2.48 -13.32 -9.51
N VAL A 315 3.67 -13.80 -9.90
CA VAL A 315 3.94 -14.21 -11.29
C VAL A 315 3.17 -15.48 -11.64
N GLU A 316 3.18 -16.48 -10.75
CA GLU A 316 2.39 -17.71 -10.93
C GLU A 316 0.89 -17.42 -11.02
N LEU A 317 0.38 -16.49 -10.20
CA LEU A 317 -1.02 -16.10 -10.19
C LEU A 317 -1.42 -15.46 -11.52
N LYS A 318 -0.60 -14.54 -12.05
CA LYS A 318 -0.85 -13.94 -13.37
C LYS A 318 -0.86 -14.98 -14.49
N GLN A 319 0.01 -15.98 -14.40
CA GLN A 319 0.01 -17.08 -15.37
C GLN A 319 -1.26 -17.92 -15.23
N ALA A 320 -1.65 -18.28 -14.00
CA ALA A 320 -2.87 -19.04 -13.74
C ALA A 320 -4.14 -18.27 -14.16
N GLU A 321 -4.18 -16.95 -13.98
CA GLU A 321 -5.24 -16.07 -14.48
C GLU A 321 -5.34 -16.13 -16.01
N LYS A 322 -4.21 -16.02 -16.71
CA LYS A 322 -4.16 -16.11 -18.17
C LYS A 322 -4.56 -17.50 -18.67
N ASP A 323 -4.09 -18.56 -18.02
CA ASP A 323 -4.43 -19.94 -18.38
C ASP A 323 -5.94 -20.18 -18.20
N LEU A 324 -6.52 -19.73 -17.09
CA LEU A 324 -7.96 -19.80 -16.83
C LEU A 324 -8.77 -18.98 -17.84
N GLU A 325 -8.34 -17.77 -18.16
CA GLU A 325 -8.98 -16.92 -19.17
C GLU A 325 -8.97 -17.62 -20.55
N THR A 326 -7.83 -18.17 -20.94
CA THR A 326 -7.69 -18.90 -22.22
C THR A 326 -8.58 -20.14 -22.25
N ALA A 327 -8.60 -20.93 -21.18
CA ALA A 327 -9.44 -22.13 -21.11
C ALA A 327 -10.95 -21.79 -21.18
N ARG A 328 -11.37 -20.70 -20.51
CA ARG A 328 -12.75 -20.21 -20.58
C ARG A 328 -13.13 -19.71 -21.97
N ILE A 329 -12.24 -18.96 -22.63
CA ILE A 329 -12.46 -18.50 -24.01
C ILE A 329 -12.62 -19.71 -24.94
N ASN A 330 -11.72 -20.70 -24.87
CA ASN A 330 -11.80 -21.89 -25.71
C ASN A 330 -13.10 -22.67 -25.49
N LEU A 331 -13.50 -22.87 -24.23
CA LEU A 331 -14.77 -23.52 -23.88
C LEU A 331 -15.97 -22.74 -24.42
N GLN A 332 -15.97 -21.42 -24.26
CA GLN A 332 -17.04 -20.55 -24.77
C GLN A 332 -17.09 -20.58 -26.30
N GLU A 333 -15.95 -20.53 -26.99
CA GLU A 333 -15.88 -20.64 -28.45
C GLU A 333 -16.47 -21.96 -28.95
N GLU A 334 -16.16 -23.07 -28.28
CA GLU A 334 -16.72 -24.37 -28.67
C GLU A 334 -18.22 -24.42 -28.43
N ARG A 335 -18.71 -23.95 -27.27
CA ARG A 335 -20.14 -23.82 -26.99
C ARG A 335 -20.84 -22.95 -28.04
N MET A 336 -20.25 -21.82 -28.45
CA MET A 336 -20.79 -20.97 -29.52
C MET A 336 -20.86 -21.71 -30.86
N LYS A 337 -19.83 -22.46 -31.25
CA LYS A 337 -19.85 -23.28 -32.47
C LYS A 337 -20.98 -24.31 -32.43
N LEU A 338 -21.19 -24.98 -31.29
CA LEU A 338 -22.28 -25.93 -31.11
C LEU A 338 -23.65 -25.25 -31.26
N PHE A 339 -23.82 -24.07 -30.67
CA PHE A 339 -25.01 -23.24 -30.86
C PHE A 339 -25.28 -22.92 -32.33
N GLU A 340 -24.26 -22.49 -33.07
CA GLU A 340 -24.39 -22.22 -34.51
C GLU A 340 -24.69 -23.46 -35.34
N GLN A 341 -24.02 -24.58 -35.08
CA GLN A 341 -24.22 -25.84 -35.81
C GLN A 341 -25.65 -26.34 -35.63
N VAL A 342 -26.15 -26.31 -34.39
CA VAL A 342 -27.53 -26.74 -34.09
C VAL A 342 -28.54 -25.79 -34.73
N ALA A 343 -28.31 -24.47 -34.69
CA ALA A 343 -29.17 -23.49 -35.35
C ALA A 343 -29.21 -23.67 -36.88
N LYS A 344 -28.06 -23.96 -37.53
CA LYS A 344 -27.95 -24.23 -38.98
C LYS A 344 -28.56 -25.57 -39.39
N SER A 345 -28.65 -26.54 -38.47
CA SER A 345 -29.22 -27.87 -38.69
C SER A 345 -30.75 -27.96 -38.49
N ALA A 346 -31.40 -26.84 -38.15
CA ALA A 346 -32.85 -26.78 -38.03
C ALA A 346 -33.50 -26.76 -39.44
N PRO A 347 -34.49 -27.63 -39.72
CA PRO A 347 -35.14 -27.74 -41.03
C PRO A 347 -36.00 -26.51 -41.40
#